data_AF-A0A1H6D0E9-F1
#
_entry.id   AF-A0A1H6D0E9-F1
#
_cell.length_a   1.000
_cell.length_b   1.000
_cell.length_c   1.000
_cell.angle_alpha   90.00
_cell.angle_beta   90.00
_cell.angle_gamma   90.00
#
_symmetry.space_group_name_H-M   'P 1'
#
loop_
_entity.id
_entity.type
_entity.pdbx_description
1 polymer ?
#
loop_
_entity_poly.entity_id
_entity_poly.type
_entity_poly.pdbx_seq_one_letter_code
_entity_poly.pdbx_strand_id
1 'polypeptide(L)'
;MHQKLIDSLNAQLGQIFEGARELPGQKELQQQVRTVVQSTFSRLDLVTRDEFDAQSAVLARTRELVEQLEKRLAELEQAAPAAKEGNDKPAE
;
A
#
# COMPACT_ATOMS: atom_id res chain seq x y z
N MET A 1 -10.10 -4.98 -1.44
CA MET A 1 -10.41 -4.95 0.01
C MET A 1 -11.07 -3.64 0.43
N HIS A 2 -10.55 -2.47 0.03
CA HIS A 2 -11.15 -1.16 0.37
C HIS A 2 -12.60 -0.95 -0.08
N GLN A 3 -13.01 -1.50 -1.23
CA GLN A 3 -14.40 -1.40 -1.73
C GLN A 3 -15.43 -1.92 -0.72
N LYS A 4 -15.20 -3.12 -0.18
CA LYS A 4 -16.12 -3.79 0.77
C LYS A 4 -16.31 -3.02 2.08
N LEU A 5 -15.31 -2.23 2.49
CA LEU A 5 -15.36 -1.40 3.70
C LEU A 5 -16.14 -0.10 3.48
N ILE A 6 -15.99 0.51 2.30
CA ILE A 6 -16.79 1.68 1.91
C ILE A 6 -18.25 1.27 1.77
N ASP A 7 -18.51 0.11 1.18
CA ASP A 7 -19.86 -0.43 1.00
C ASP A 7 -20.53 -0.74 2.36
N SER A 8 -19.79 -1.32 3.32
CA SER A 8 -20.32 -1.60 4.66
C SER A 8 -20.54 -0.32 5.49
N LEU A 9 -19.68 0.69 5.34
CA LEU A 9 -19.88 2.02 5.91
C LEU A 9 -21.14 2.68 5.36
N ASN A 10 -21.36 2.63 4.04
CA ASN A 10 -22.55 3.19 3.40
C ASN A 10 -23.82 2.50 3.90
N ALA A 11 -23.79 1.17 4.02
CA ALA A 11 -24.90 0.40 4.57
C ALA A 11 -25.19 0.76 6.04
N GLN A 12 -24.15 0.86 6.88
CA GLN A 12 -24.29 1.24 8.29
C GLN A 12 -24.79 2.69 8.44
N LEU A 13 -24.29 3.64 7.64
CA LEU A 13 -24.77 5.01 7.62
C LEU A 13 -26.24 5.08 7.20
N GLY A 14 -26.63 4.35 6.15
CA GLY A 14 -28.03 4.25 5.72
C GLY A 14 -28.95 3.80 6.85
N GLN A 15 -28.56 2.76 7.59
CA GLN A 15 -29.31 2.27 8.76
C GLN A 15 -29.41 3.31 9.89
N ILE A 16 -28.36 4.11 10.12
CA ILE A 16 -28.40 5.19 11.11
C ILE A 16 -29.37 6.30 10.67
N PHE A 17 -29.37 6.69 9.40
CA PHE A 17 -30.26 7.72 8.86
C PHE A 17 -31.73 7.27 8.83
N GLU A 18 -31.99 6.00 8.54
CA GLU A 18 -33.32 5.42 8.63
C GLU A 18 -33.80 5.32 10.08
N GLY A 19 -32.95 4.85 11.01
CA GLY A 19 -33.26 4.80 12.44
C GLY A 19 -33.37 6.18 13.10
N ALA A 20 -32.68 7.19 12.57
CA ALA A 20 -32.76 8.58 13.04
C ALA A 20 -34.16 9.20 12.86
N ARG A 21 -34.97 8.69 11.92
CA ARG A 21 -36.38 9.07 11.78
C ARG A 21 -37.26 8.55 12.93
N GLU A 22 -36.83 7.51 13.63
CA GLU A 22 -37.57 6.88 14.75
C GLU A 22 -36.99 7.23 16.14
N LEU A 23 -35.79 7.84 16.21
CA LEU A 23 -35.11 8.19 17.46
C LEU A 23 -35.47 9.60 17.98
N PRO A 24 -35.78 9.77 19.28
CA PRO A 24 -36.30 11.03 19.82
C PRO A 24 -35.24 12.08 20.21
N GLY A 25 -33.97 11.98 19.79
CA GLY A 25 -32.96 12.95 20.22
C GLY A 25 -31.68 13.00 19.39
N GLN A 26 -31.13 14.22 19.23
CA GLN A 26 -29.86 14.47 18.54
C GLN A 26 -28.66 13.77 19.21
N LYS A 27 -28.77 13.48 20.52
CA LYS A 27 -27.70 12.94 21.34
C LYS A 27 -27.50 11.43 21.12
N GLU A 28 -28.58 10.66 21.01
CA GLU A 28 -28.55 9.23 20.70
C GLU A 28 -27.99 9.01 19.30
N LEU A 29 -28.39 9.85 18.34
CA LEU A 29 -27.85 9.83 16.97
C LEU A 29 -26.35 10.10 16.95
N GLN A 30 -25.88 11.13 17.67
CA GLN A 30 -24.46 11.47 17.77
C GLN A 30 -23.64 10.30 18.34
N GLN A 31 -24.17 9.61 19.36
CA GLN A 31 -23.50 8.47 20.00
C GLN A 31 -23.42 7.25 19.06
N GLN A 32 -24.46 7.00 18.27
CA GLN A 32 -24.48 5.93 17.28
C GLN A 32 -23.49 6.20 16.13
N VAL A 33 -23.47 7.43 15.61
CA VAL A 33 -22.50 7.85 14.58
C VAL A 33 -21.06 7.70 15.10
N ARG A 34 -20.79 8.14 16.33
CA ARG A 34 -19.46 8.00 16.94
C ARG A 34 -19.01 6.54 17.04
N THR A 35 -19.93 5.66 17.44
CA THR A 35 -19.65 4.21 17.55
C THR A 35 -19.31 3.59 16.20
N VAL A 36 -20.06 3.93 15.15
CA VAL A 36 -19.79 3.42 13.80
C VAL A 36 -18.43 3.92 13.30
N VAL A 37 -18.15 5.21 13.39
CA VAL A 37 -16.86 5.80 13.00
C VAL A 37 -15.69 5.15 13.74
N GLN A 38 -15.82 4.95 15.05
CA GLN A 38 -14.79 4.30 15.85
C GLN A 38 -14.60 2.84 15.44
N SER A 39 -15.69 2.11 15.20
CA SER A 39 -15.64 0.71 14.76
C SER A 39 -15.04 0.55 13.36
N THR A 40 -15.25 1.53 12.46
CA THR A 40 -14.64 1.54 11.13
C THR A 40 -13.15 1.79 11.25
N PHE A 41 -12.71 2.80 12.02
CA PHE A 41 -11.29 3.07 12.22
C PHE A 41 -10.55 1.90 12.88
N SER A 42 -11.19 1.17 13.80
CA SER A 42 -10.62 -0.05 14.39
C SER A 42 -10.50 -1.23 13.41
N ARG A 43 -11.21 -1.20 12.28
CA ARG A 43 -11.12 -2.22 11.22
C ARG A 43 -10.15 -1.84 10.11
N LEU A 44 -9.53 -0.66 10.19
CA LEU A 44 -8.50 -0.20 9.25
C LEU A 44 -7.12 -0.43 9.88
N ASP A 45 -6.18 -0.95 9.10
CA ASP A 45 -4.76 -0.98 9.47
C ASP A 45 -4.19 0.44 9.34
N LEU A 46 -4.54 1.31 10.27
CA LEU A 46 -4.12 2.70 10.30
C LEU A 46 -2.65 2.76 10.75
N VAL A 47 -1.82 3.36 9.89
CA VAL A 47 -0.48 3.81 10.27
C VAL A 47 -0.49 5.31 10.43
N THR A 48 0.40 5.83 11.27
CA THR A 48 0.54 7.28 11.41
C THR A 48 1.08 7.88 10.11
N ARG A 49 0.81 9.18 9.91
CA ARG A 49 1.32 9.88 8.74
C ARG A 49 2.85 9.84 8.69
N ASP A 50 3.49 9.99 9.85
CA ASP A 50 4.95 9.99 9.97
C ASP A 50 5.55 8.62 9.61
N GLU A 51 4.93 7.52 10.03
CA GLU A 51 5.35 6.16 9.63
C GLU A 51 5.20 5.93 8.12
N PHE A 52 4.10 6.40 7.53
CA PHE A 52 3.91 6.34 6.08
C PHE A 52 4.98 7.12 5.32
N ASP A 53 5.27 8.35 5.75
CA ASP A 53 6.26 9.20 5.11
C ASP A 53 7.67 8.61 5.28
N ALA A 54 7.99 8.02 6.44
CA ALA A 54 9.24 7.29 6.66
C ALA A 54 9.42 6.10 5.71
N GLN A 55 8.40 5.25 5.55
CA GLN A 55 8.45 4.11 4.63
C GLN A 55 8.55 4.56 3.17
N SER A 56 7.85 5.64 2.80
CA SER A 56 7.94 6.24 1.47
C SER A 56 9.35 6.73 1.16
N ALA A 57 10.03 7.35 2.13
CA ALA A 57 11.42 7.79 1.99
C ALA A 57 12.39 6.61 1.82
N VAL A 58 12.21 5.52 2.59
CA VAL A 58 13.00 4.29 2.42
C VAL A 58 12.81 3.71 1.02
N LEU A 59 11.57 3.65 0.53
CA LEU A 59 11.26 3.15 -0.81
C LEU A 59 11.87 4.01 -1.93
N ALA A 60 11.86 5.33 -1.77
CA ALA A 60 12.51 6.24 -2.73
C ALA A 60 14.02 5.95 -2.80
N ARG A 61 14.67 5.84 -1.64
CA ARG A 61 16.10 5.53 -1.56
C ARG A 61 16.43 4.16 -2.16
N THR A 62 15.61 3.14 -1.91
CA THR A 62 15.89 1.80 -2.48
C THR A 62 15.76 1.79 -4.00
N ARG A 63 14.82 2.54 -4.58
CA ARG A 63 14.73 2.71 -6.05
C ARG A 63 16.00 3.34 -6.62
N GLU A 64 16.48 4.43 -6.02
CA GLU A 64 17.73 5.07 -6.44
C GLU A 64 18.93 4.12 -6.37
N LEU A 65 19.02 3.33 -5.30
CA LEU A 65 20.09 2.34 -5.14
C LEU A 65 19.99 1.21 -6.18
N VAL A 66 18.78 0.75 -6.50
CA VAL A 66 18.56 -0.26 -7.55
C VAL A 66 19.01 0.28 -8.90
N GLU A 67 18.61 1.49 -9.28
CA GLU A 67 19.03 2.11 -10.55
C GLU A 67 20.56 2.27 -10.63
N GLN A 68 21.23 2.60 -9.52
CA GLN A 68 22.68 2.69 -9.47
C GLN A 68 23.36 1.33 -9.65
N LEU A 69 22.82 0.28 -9.02
CA LEU A 69 23.33 -1.07 -9.16
C LEU A 69 23.13 -1.62 -10.56
N GLU A 70 21.97 -1.35 -11.18
CA GLU A 70 21.70 -1.71 -12.58
C GLU A 70 22.70 -1.06 -13.54
N LYS A 71 23.03 0.23 -13.34
CA LYS A 71 24.06 0.91 -14.15
C LYS A 71 25.43 0.28 -13.97
N ARG A 72 25.84 0.02 -12.72
CA ARG A 72 27.12 -0.64 -12.43
C ARG A 72 27.19 -2.03 -13.04
N LEU A 73 26.09 -2.78 -13.00
CA LEU A 73 26.03 -4.10 -13.61
C LEU A 73 26.21 -4.00 -15.12
N ALA A 74 25.50 -3.08 -15.79
CA ALA A 74 25.64 -2.86 -17.23
C ALA A 74 27.08 -2.45 -17.63
N GLU A 75 27.72 -1.58 -16.84
CA GLU A 75 29.13 -1.20 -17.05
C GLU A 75 30.07 -2.40 -16.93
N LEU A 76 29.84 -3.26 -15.93
CA LEU A 76 30.64 -4.48 -15.72
C LEU A 76 30.39 -5.54 -16.81
N GLU A 77 29.15 -5.71 -17.25
CA GLU A 77 28.78 -6.61 -18.35
C GLU A 77 29.40 -6.16 -19.68
N GLN A 78 29.52 -4.84 -19.92
CA GLN A 78 30.21 -4.29 -21.09
C GLN A 78 31.73 -4.38 -20.98
N ALA A 79 32.27 -4.26 -19.76
CA ALA A 79 33.70 -4.36 -19.50
C ALA A 79 34.21 -5.81 -19.40
N ALA A 80 33.32 -6.79 -19.24
CA ALA A 80 33.68 -8.19 -19.32
C ALA A 80 33.98 -8.56 -20.78
N PRO A 81 35.24 -8.86 -21.16
CA PRO A 81 35.50 -9.40 -22.48
C PRO A 81 34.80 -10.76 -22.55
N ALA A 82 34.07 -11.00 -23.63
CA ALA A 82 33.47 -12.29 -23.95
C ALA A 82 34.43 -13.40 -23.51
N ALA A 83 34.05 -14.12 -22.46
CA ALA A 83 34.82 -15.24 -21.96
C ALA A 83 34.70 -16.37 -22.99
N LYS A 84 35.56 -16.26 -24.01
CA LYS A 84 36.10 -17.32 -24.86
C LYS A 84 35.08 -18.35 -25.36
N GLU A 85 34.44 -18.01 -26.48
CA GLU A 85 34.33 -19.01 -27.57
C GLU A 85 35.75 -19.46 -27.93
N GLY A 86 36.17 -20.62 -27.45
CA GLY A 86 37.53 -21.10 -27.70
C GLY A 86 37.93 -22.34 -26.91
N ASN A 87 37.09 -23.37 -26.88
CA ASN A 87 37.45 -24.78 -26.68
C ASN A 87 36.14 -25.60 -26.86
N ASP A 88 35.82 -26.22 -28.00
CA ASP A 88 36.49 -27.40 -28.54
C ASP A 88 36.00 -27.65 -29.99
N LYS A 89 36.84 -27.36 -30.99
CA LYS A 89 36.82 -28.07 -32.27
C LYS A 89 38.19 -27.99 -32.93
N PRO A 90 38.93 -29.10 -32.91
CA PRO A 90 39.62 -29.60 -34.09
C PRO A 90 39.20 -31.07 -34.30
N ALA A 91 38.58 -31.43 -35.43
CA ALA A 91 39.19 -31.71 -36.73
C ALA A 91 39.27 -33.24 -36.93
N GLU A 92 38.61 -33.69 -38.01
CA GLU A 92 38.78 -34.94 -38.77
C GLU A 92 38.95 -36.29 -38.05
#